data_AF-A0A7J6VKA1-F1
#
_entry.id   AF-A0A7J6VKA1-F1
#
_cell.length_a   1.000
_cell.length_b   1.000
_cell.length_c   1.000
_cell.angle_alpha   90.00
_cell.angle_beta   90.00
_cell.angle_gamma   90.00
#
_symmetry.space_group_name_H-M   'P 1'
#
loop_
_entity.id
_entity.type
_entity.pdbx_description
1 polymer ?
#
loop_
_entity_poly.entity_id
_entity_poly.type
_entity_poly.pdbx_seq_one_letter_code
_entity_poly.pdbx_strand_id
1 'polypeptide(L)'
;MSSNVEEDQKKNNEKEEDHQKKTQRVPFFKLFSFADSLDWLLMAIGSIGACVHGASVPVFFIFFGKLVDVIGVAYLFPASVSHKVAKYSLDFVYLSVVILFSSWTEVACWMYTGERQAAKMRLAYLRSMLNQDISLFDTESSTGDVITAITSDIIVVQDAISEKVWDSY
;
A
#
# COMPACT_ATOMS: atom_id res chain seq x y z
N MET A 1 47.12 -27.13 19.47
CA MET A 1 46.64 -26.68 18.13
C MET A 1 45.12 -26.59 18.10
N SER A 2 44.38 -27.60 18.58
CA SER A 2 42.90 -27.59 18.57
C SER A 2 42.24 -26.63 19.58
N SER A 3 42.90 -26.27 20.67
CA SER A 3 42.36 -25.38 21.71
C SER A 3 42.28 -23.90 21.32
N ASN A 4 43.15 -23.42 20.41
CA ASN A 4 43.07 -22.05 19.87
C ASN A 4 41.94 -21.88 18.86
N VAL A 5 41.58 -22.96 18.15
CA VAL A 5 40.53 -22.93 17.13
C VAL A 5 39.14 -22.82 17.79
N GLU A 6 38.94 -23.46 18.94
CA GLU A 6 37.70 -23.32 19.72
C GLU A 6 37.53 -21.93 20.36
N GLU A 7 38.60 -21.29 20.84
CA GLU A 7 38.52 -19.92 21.36
C GLU A 7 38.27 -18.88 20.26
N ASP A 8 38.88 -19.05 19.09
CA ASP A 8 38.66 -18.18 17.93
C ASP A 8 37.25 -18.35 17.35
N GLN A 9 36.71 -19.58 17.32
CA GLN A 9 35.32 -19.83 16.93
C GLN A 9 34.32 -19.26 17.94
N LYS A 10 34.62 -19.32 19.23
CA LYS A 10 33.75 -18.75 20.27
C LYS A 10 33.73 -17.22 20.22
N LYS A 11 34.87 -16.58 19.96
CA LYS A 11 34.97 -15.12 19.74
C LYS A 11 34.27 -14.65 18.46
N ASN A 12 34.31 -15.45 17.39
CA ASN A 12 33.59 -15.13 16.15
C ASN A 12 32.07 -15.28 16.33
N ASN A 13 31.61 -16.32 17.02
CA ASN A 13 30.19 -16.49 17.33
C ASN A 13 29.65 -15.37 18.26
N GLU A 14 30.42 -14.92 19.26
CA GLU A 14 30.02 -13.79 20.11
C GLU A 14 29.96 -12.45 19.34
N LYS A 15 30.84 -12.25 18.34
CA LYS A 15 30.80 -11.06 17.47
C LYS A 15 29.68 -11.10 16.43
N GLU A 16 29.35 -12.27 15.89
CA GLU A 16 28.19 -12.44 15.01
C GLU A 16 26.86 -12.25 15.76
N GLU A 17 26.77 -12.69 17.02
CA GLU A 17 25.60 -12.46 17.87
C GLU A 17 25.40 -10.98 18.29
N ASP A 18 26.48 -10.21 18.45
CA ASP A 18 26.39 -8.76 18.73
C ASP A 18 26.02 -7.94 17.49
N HIS A 19 26.49 -8.35 16.30
CA HIS A 19 26.11 -7.70 15.03
C HIS A 19 24.67 -8.00 14.60
N GLN A 20 24.12 -9.17 14.97
CA GLN A 20 22.72 -9.51 14.66
C GLN A 20 21.70 -8.80 15.58
N LYS A 21 22.11 -8.20 16.70
CA LYS A 21 21.20 -7.61 17.70
C LYS A 21 20.78 -6.16 17.48
N LYS A 22 21.20 -5.49 16.40
CA LYS A 22 20.79 -4.09 16.13
C LYS A 22 20.25 -3.86 14.72
N THR A 23 19.45 -4.78 14.19
CA THR A 23 18.38 -4.36 13.26
C THR A 23 17.33 -3.62 14.07
N GLN A 24 17.62 -2.36 14.41
CA GLN A 24 16.73 -1.48 15.15
C GLN A 24 15.48 -1.27 14.29
N ARG A 25 14.43 -2.05 14.56
CA ARG A 25 13.15 -1.96 13.86
C ARG A 25 12.65 -0.54 14.01
N VAL A 26 12.76 0.23 12.94
CA VAL A 26 12.29 1.61 12.94
C VAL A 26 10.76 1.53 12.96
N PRO A 27 10.08 2.12 13.96
CA PRO A 27 8.62 2.05 14.02
C PRO A 27 8.02 2.69 12.76
N PHE A 28 6.93 2.09 12.22
CA PHE A 28 6.25 2.59 11.01
C PHE A 28 5.85 4.08 11.12
N PHE A 29 5.55 4.55 12.33
CA PHE A 29 5.26 5.96 12.59
C PHE A 29 6.45 6.90 12.34
N LYS A 30 7.69 6.40 12.40
CA LYS A 30 8.89 7.18 12.04
C LYS A 30 8.96 7.44 10.53
N LEU A 31 8.28 6.64 9.70
CA LEU A 31 8.13 6.90 8.26
C LEU A 31 7.32 8.18 8.01
N PHE A 32 6.26 8.38 8.81
CA PHE A 32 5.44 9.59 8.82
C PHE A 32 6.04 10.74 9.63
N SER A 33 7.25 10.60 10.19
CA SER A 33 7.91 11.67 10.97
C SER A 33 8.14 12.94 10.15
N PHE A 34 8.13 12.86 8.82
CA PHE A 34 8.30 13.99 7.91
C PHE A 34 6.96 14.60 7.45
N ALA A 35 5.82 14.07 7.90
CA ALA A 35 4.50 14.57 7.57
C ALA A 35 4.21 15.86 8.36
N ASP A 36 3.75 16.92 7.68
CA ASP A 36 3.27 18.13 8.37
C ASP A 36 1.80 17.97 8.79
N SER A 37 1.27 18.92 9.56
CA SER A 37 -0.16 18.95 9.95
C SER A 37 -1.12 18.90 8.75
N LEU A 38 -0.71 19.49 7.61
CA LEU A 38 -1.45 19.41 6.34
C LEU A 38 -1.49 17.97 5.82
N ASP A 39 -0.37 17.24 5.87
CA ASP A 39 -0.32 15.84 5.42
C ASP A 39 -1.20 14.95 6.28
N TRP A 40 -1.24 15.21 7.59
CA TRP A 40 -2.11 14.48 8.51
C TRP A 40 -3.59 14.69 8.20
N LEU A 41 -3.99 15.92 7.86
CA LEU A 41 -5.36 16.22 7.43
C LEU A 41 -5.72 15.49 6.11
N LEU A 42 -4.82 15.52 5.11
CA LEU A 42 -5.07 14.83 3.83
C LEU A 42 -5.14 13.32 4.01
N MET A 43 -4.26 12.73 4.83
CA MET A 43 -4.32 11.30 5.13
C MET A 43 -5.62 10.93 5.84
N ALA A 44 -6.13 11.78 6.74
CA ALA A 44 -7.42 11.56 7.40
C ALA A 44 -8.59 11.58 6.39
N ILE A 45 -8.63 12.58 5.50
CA ILE A 45 -9.65 12.70 4.44
C ILE A 45 -9.57 11.50 3.48
N GLY A 46 -8.36 11.14 3.05
CA GLY A 46 -8.11 10.00 2.19
C GLY A 46 -8.53 8.67 2.84
N SER A 47 -8.30 8.52 4.14
CA SER A 47 -8.71 7.32 4.90
C SER A 47 -10.24 7.19 5.02
N ILE A 48 -10.96 8.31 5.16
CA ILE A 48 -12.43 8.30 5.13
C ILE A 48 -12.92 7.86 3.73
N GLY A 49 -12.30 8.42 2.67
CA GLY A 49 -12.57 7.99 1.29
C GLY A 49 -12.30 6.51 1.05
N ALA A 50 -11.22 5.98 1.61
CA ALA A 50 -10.86 4.57 1.56
C ALA A 50 -11.89 3.67 2.23
N CYS A 51 -12.43 4.08 3.37
CA CYS A 51 -13.46 3.30 4.07
C CYS A 51 -14.75 3.22 3.23
N VAL A 52 -15.19 4.34 2.67
CA VAL A 52 -16.39 4.40 1.82
C VAL A 52 -16.20 3.61 0.53
N HIS A 53 -15.04 3.76 -0.11
CA HIS A 53 -14.70 3.02 -1.32
C HIS A 53 -14.53 1.53 -1.05
N GLY A 54 -13.91 1.13 0.07
CA GLY A 54 -13.77 -0.27 0.48
C GLY A 54 -15.12 -0.95 0.77
N ALA A 55 -16.10 -0.21 1.29
CA ALA A 55 -17.46 -0.69 1.50
C ALA A 55 -18.32 -0.74 0.22
N SER A 56 -17.79 -0.29 -0.93
CA SER A 56 -18.57 -0.20 -2.18
C SER A 56 -19.05 -1.55 -2.70
N VAL A 57 -18.24 -2.61 -2.59
CA VAL A 57 -18.58 -3.95 -3.12
C VAL A 57 -19.78 -4.57 -2.38
N PRO A 58 -19.81 -4.63 -1.03
CA PRO A 58 -21.01 -5.08 -0.30
C PRO A 58 -22.25 -4.25 -0.62
N VAL A 59 -22.11 -2.91 -0.70
CA VAL A 59 -23.21 -2.01 -1.01
C VAL A 59 -23.75 -2.28 -2.42
N PHE A 60 -22.87 -2.44 -3.41
CA PHE A 60 -23.22 -2.78 -4.78
C PHE A 60 -24.06 -4.06 -4.83
N PHE A 61 -23.68 -5.12 -4.12
CA PHE A 61 -24.44 -6.37 -4.11
C PHE A 61 -25.84 -6.21 -3.50
N ILE A 62 -26.02 -5.35 -2.50
CA ILE A 62 -27.35 -5.06 -1.92
C ILE A 62 -28.26 -4.39 -2.96
N PHE A 63 -27.75 -3.40 -3.70
CA PHE A 63 -28.52 -2.75 -4.76
C PHE A 63 -28.77 -3.70 -5.95
N PHE A 64 -27.79 -4.54 -6.28
CA PHE A 64 -27.91 -5.55 -7.32
C PHE A 64 -29.00 -6.58 -6.99
N GLY A 65 -29.05 -7.07 -5.75
CA GLY A 65 -30.12 -7.96 -5.29
C GLY A 65 -31.52 -7.34 -5.45
N LYS A 66 -31.68 -6.06 -5.08
CA LYS A 66 -32.95 -5.32 -5.26
C LYS A 66 -33.33 -5.18 -6.74
N LEU A 67 -32.36 -4.94 -7.61
CA LEU A 67 -32.58 -4.84 -9.05
C LEU A 67 -33.06 -6.18 -9.62
N VAL A 68 -32.39 -7.27 -9.27
CA VAL A 68 -32.77 -8.64 -9.70
C VAL A 68 -34.18 -8.99 -9.24
N ASP A 69 -34.54 -8.68 -8.00
CA ASP A 69 -35.89 -8.91 -7.46
C ASP A 69 -36.96 -8.15 -8.26
N VAL A 70 -36.72 -6.87 -8.55
CA VAL A 70 -37.65 -6.03 -9.32
C VAL A 70 -37.79 -6.52 -10.76
N ILE A 71 -36.70 -6.96 -11.38
CA ILE A 71 -36.74 -7.56 -12.72
C ILE A 71 -37.54 -8.86 -12.70
N GLY A 72 -37.37 -9.70 -11.67
CA GLY A 72 -38.16 -10.90 -11.46
C GLY A 72 -39.66 -10.60 -11.40
N VAL A 73 -40.07 -9.59 -10.62
CA VAL A 73 -41.48 -9.18 -10.54
C VAL A 73 -41.97 -8.52 -11.85
N ALA A 74 -41.12 -7.75 -12.53
CA ALA A 74 -41.44 -7.14 -13.82
C ALA A 74 -41.73 -8.18 -14.92
N TYR A 75 -41.04 -9.33 -14.86
CA TYR A 75 -41.30 -10.45 -15.76
C TYR A 75 -42.71 -11.04 -15.57
N LEU A 76 -43.19 -11.12 -14.33
CA LEU A 76 -44.56 -11.59 -14.03
C LEU A 76 -45.63 -10.51 -14.29
N PHE A 77 -45.34 -9.22 -14.05
CA PHE A 77 -46.31 -8.12 -14.14
C PHE A 77 -45.73 -6.85 -14.82
N PRO A 78 -45.55 -6.85 -16.16
CA PRO A 78 -44.79 -5.82 -16.87
C PRO A 78 -45.42 -4.40 -16.85
N ALA A 79 -46.74 -4.28 -16.83
CA ALA A 79 -47.43 -2.97 -16.89
C ALA A 79 -47.30 -2.12 -15.61
N SER A 80 -46.96 -2.75 -14.47
CA SER A 80 -47.02 -2.11 -13.15
C SER A 80 -45.63 -1.73 -12.59
N VAL A 81 -44.54 -2.13 -13.26
CA VAL A 81 -43.19 -2.17 -12.66
C VAL A 81 -42.17 -1.22 -13.33
N SER A 82 -42.52 -0.64 -14.49
CA SER A 82 -41.63 0.26 -15.26
C SER A 82 -41.08 1.44 -14.44
N HIS A 83 -41.93 2.08 -13.63
CA HIS A 83 -41.52 3.18 -12.76
C HIS A 83 -40.57 2.75 -11.63
N LYS A 84 -40.69 1.51 -11.13
CA LYS A 84 -39.79 0.97 -10.10
C LYS A 84 -38.40 0.71 -10.65
N VAL A 85 -38.30 0.12 -11.85
CA VAL A 85 -37.01 -0.13 -12.53
C VAL A 85 -36.23 1.16 -12.75
N ALA A 86 -36.91 2.22 -13.25
CA ALA A 86 -36.28 3.52 -13.45
C ALA A 86 -35.72 4.12 -12.15
N LYS A 87 -36.44 3.97 -11.03
CA LYS A 87 -35.98 4.43 -9.72
C LYS A 87 -34.72 3.70 -9.25
N TYR A 88 -34.69 2.37 -9.34
CA TYR A 88 -33.50 1.60 -8.93
C TYR A 88 -32.30 1.82 -9.85
N SER A 89 -32.53 2.05 -11.16
CA SER A 89 -31.46 2.43 -12.07
C SER A 89 -30.84 3.78 -11.70
N LEU A 90 -31.63 4.76 -11.25
CA LEU A 90 -31.11 6.03 -10.72
C LEU A 90 -30.30 5.83 -9.44
N ASP A 91 -30.71 4.92 -8.54
CA ASP A 91 -29.94 4.61 -7.34
C ASP A 91 -28.52 4.10 -7.66
N PHE A 92 -28.36 3.31 -8.73
CA PHE A 92 -27.03 2.90 -9.22
C PHE A 92 -26.18 4.06 -9.71
N VAL A 93 -26.78 5.03 -10.41
CA VAL A 93 -26.07 6.22 -10.87
C VAL A 93 -25.56 7.03 -9.67
N TYR A 94 -26.39 7.23 -8.65
CA TYR A 94 -25.95 7.90 -7.42
C TYR A 94 -24.83 7.15 -6.70
N LEU A 95 -24.94 5.82 -6.61
CA LEU A 95 -23.90 4.98 -6.01
C LEU A 95 -22.57 5.12 -6.76
N SER A 96 -22.58 5.04 -8.10
CA SER A 96 -21.38 5.20 -8.93
C SER A 96 -20.73 6.57 -8.75
N VAL A 97 -21.52 7.64 -8.67
CA VAL A 97 -21.00 8.99 -8.43
C VAL A 97 -20.30 9.07 -7.07
N VAL A 98 -20.90 8.54 -6.01
CA VAL A 98 -20.30 8.53 -4.67
C VAL A 98 -19.00 7.73 -4.65
N ILE A 99 -18.99 6.53 -5.23
CA ILE A 99 -17.79 5.68 -5.31
C ILE A 99 -16.68 6.37 -6.09
N LEU A 100 -17.01 7.00 -7.22
CA LEU A 100 -16.04 7.69 -8.07
C LEU A 100 -15.37 8.84 -7.31
N PHE A 101 -16.15 9.71 -6.67
CA PHE A 101 -15.59 10.82 -5.88
C PHE A 101 -14.79 10.32 -4.68
N SER A 102 -15.27 9.26 -4.00
CA SER A 102 -14.58 8.66 -2.86
C SER A 102 -13.23 8.07 -3.26
N SER A 103 -13.20 7.28 -4.33
CA SER A 103 -12.01 6.64 -4.89
C SER A 103 -10.99 7.68 -5.38
N TRP A 104 -11.46 8.68 -6.12
CA TRP A 104 -10.61 9.76 -6.61
C TRP A 104 -9.97 10.55 -5.44
N THR A 105 -10.77 10.90 -4.43
CA THR A 105 -10.27 11.65 -3.26
C THR A 105 -9.27 10.85 -2.44
N GLU A 106 -9.55 9.57 -2.20
CA GLU A 106 -8.63 8.63 -1.54
C GLU A 106 -7.27 8.62 -2.25
N VAL A 107 -7.27 8.28 -3.54
CA VAL A 107 -6.03 8.13 -4.32
C VAL A 107 -5.28 9.46 -4.42
N ALA A 108 -5.98 10.56 -4.68
CA ALA A 108 -5.36 11.88 -4.78
C ALA A 108 -4.71 12.31 -3.45
N CYS A 109 -5.38 12.09 -2.32
CA CYS A 109 -4.83 12.46 -1.00
C CYS A 109 -3.60 11.62 -0.63
N TRP A 110 -3.65 10.30 -0.87
CA TRP A 110 -2.51 9.41 -0.59
C TRP A 110 -1.33 9.66 -1.53
N MET A 111 -1.59 9.93 -2.81
CA MET A 111 -0.53 10.23 -3.77
C MET A 111 0.16 11.56 -3.44
N TYR A 112 -0.62 12.62 -3.20
CA TYR A 112 -0.06 13.94 -2.87
C TYR A 112 0.76 13.94 -1.57
N THR A 113 0.25 13.30 -0.52
CA THR A 113 0.98 13.16 0.76
C THR A 113 2.24 12.32 0.59
N GLY A 114 2.17 11.23 -0.19
CA GLY A 114 3.31 10.37 -0.51
C GLY A 114 4.42 11.09 -1.27
N GLU A 115 4.08 11.87 -2.30
CA GLU A 115 5.05 12.66 -3.06
C GLU A 115 5.79 13.66 -2.17
N ARG A 116 5.04 14.38 -1.32
CA ARG A 116 5.61 15.40 -0.44
C ARG A 116 6.49 14.80 0.66
N GLN A 117 6.09 13.68 1.25
CA GLN A 117 6.93 12.95 2.22
C GLN A 117 8.18 12.37 1.54
N ALA A 118 8.06 11.77 0.35
CA ALA A 118 9.19 11.23 -0.40
C ALA A 118 10.23 12.32 -0.76
N ALA A 119 9.77 13.51 -1.18
CA ALA A 119 10.65 14.64 -1.47
C ALA A 119 11.44 15.09 -0.23
N LYS A 120 10.78 15.19 0.93
CA LYS A 120 11.44 15.54 2.21
C LYS A 120 12.45 14.48 2.65
N MET A 121 12.10 13.20 2.53
CA MET A 121 13.00 12.10 2.85
C MET A 121 14.25 12.12 1.94
N ARG A 122 14.08 12.32 0.63
CA ARG A 122 15.20 12.45 -0.33
C ARG A 122 16.11 13.64 0.00
N LEU A 123 15.53 14.77 0.40
CA LEU A 123 16.31 15.95 0.81
C LEU A 123 17.10 15.68 2.10
N ALA A 124 16.47 15.08 3.11
CA ALA A 124 17.11 14.74 4.38
C ALA A 124 18.23 13.70 4.19
N TYR A 125 18.00 12.72 3.31
CA TYR A 125 19.00 11.73 2.92
C TYR A 125 20.20 12.38 2.23
N LEU A 126 19.97 13.20 1.19
CA LEU A 126 21.04 13.90 0.47
C LEU A 126 21.86 14.81 1.39
N ARG A 127 21.19 15.53 2.30
CA ARG A 127 21.86 16.38 3.29
C ARG A 127 22.71 15.58 4.26
N SER A 128 22.25 14.41 4.68
CA SER A 128 23.01 13.53 5.57
C SER A 128 24.23 12.93 4.86
N MET A 129 24.08 12.54 3.59
CA MET A 129 25.17 12.02 2.76
C MET A 129 26.25 13.07 2.49
N LEU A 130 25.85 14.31 2.19
CA LEU A 130 26.80 15.43 1.97
C LEU A 130 27.51 15.87 3.26
N ASN A 131 26.91 15.61 4.43
CA ASN A 131 27.48 15.92 5.74
C ASN A 131 28.25 14.73 6.37
N GLN A 132 28.29 13.55 5.72
CA GLN A 132 29.15 12.46 6.16
C GLN A 132 30.56 12.70 5.63
N ASP A 133 31.47 13.03 6.56
CA ASP A 133 32.90 13.17 6.30
C ASP A 133 33.51 11.89 5.70
N ILE A 134 34.61 12.07 4.96
CA ILE A 134 35.40 11.10 4.17
C ILE A 134 35.67 9.73 4.84
N SER A 135 35.48 9.61 6.16
CA SER A 135 35.71 8.41 6.96
C SER A 135 34.69 7.28 6.76
N LEU A 136 33.49 7.53 6.20
CA LEU A 136 32.49 6.48 5.93
C LEU A 136 32.53 5.92 4.50
N PHE A 137 33.23 6.61 3.59
CA PHE A 137 33.40 6.15 2.21
C PHE A 137 34.40 5.01 2.05
N ASP A 138 35.19 4.67 3.08
CA ASP A 138 36.22 3.62 3.03
C ASP A 138 35.77 2.29 3.68
N THR A 139 34.50 2.14 4.10
CA THR A 139 34.08 0.95 4.87
C THR A 139 32.73 0.33 4.49
N GLU A 140 31.81 1.02 3.79
CA GLU A 140 30.44 0.53 3.61
C GLU A 140 30.07 0.28 2.13
N SER A 141 30.71 -0.71 1.49
CA SER A 141 30.22 -1.27 0.23
C SER A 141 29.09 -2.28 0.48
N SER A 142 27.91 -1.84 0.95
CA SER A 142 26.80 -2.79 1.20
C SER A 142 25.39 -2.17 1.08
N THR A 143 25.21 -1.09 0.31
CA THR A 143 23.86 -0.51 0.06
C THR A 143 23.25 -0.96 -1.29
N GLY A 144 24.06 -1.48 -2.21
CA GLY A 144 23.59 -1.95 -3.53
C GLY A 144 22.80 -3.25 -3.50
N ASP A 145 23.08 -4.13 -2.53
CA ASP A 145 22.48 -5.47 -2.49
C ASP A 145 21.01 -5.45 -2.04
N VAL A 146 20.63 -4.52 -1.17
CA VAL A 146 19.27 -4.42 -0.63
C VAL A 146 18.27 -3.88 -1.66
N ILE A 147 18.71 -2.93 -2.50
CA ILE A 147 17.88 -2.36 -3.57
C ILE A 147 17.67 -3.40 -4.69
N THR A 148 18.69 -4.22 -4.95
CA THR A 148 18.62 -5.30 -5.94
C THR A 148 17.66 -6.41 -5.47
N ALA A 149 17.67 -6.76 -4.19
CA ALA A 149 16.74 -7.73 -3.61
C ALA A 149 15.27 -7.27 -3.70
N ILE A 150 14.97 -6.01 -3.38
CA ILE A 150 13.60 -5.47 -3.44
C ILE A 150 13.06 -5.44 -4.87
N THR A 151 13.89 -5.09 -5.85
CA THR A 151 13.47 -5.05 -7.26
C THR A 151 13.19 -6.46 -7.78
N SER A 152 13.98 -7.45 -7.36
CA SER A 152 13.77 -8.87 -7.70
C SER A 152 12.44 -9.40 -7.16
N ASP A 153 12.09 -9.08 -5.91
CA ASP A 153 10.84 -9.55 -5.29
C ASP A 153 9.59 -8.96 -5.97
N ILE A 154 9.65 -7.71 -6.46
CA ILE A 154 8.54 -7.06 -7.17
C ILE A 154 8.30 -7.72 -8.54
N ILE A 155 9.36 -8.11 -9.25
CA ILE A 155 9.26 -8.76 -10.56
C ILE A 155 8.63 -10.16 -10.42
N VAL A 156 9.02 -10.93 -9.41
CA VAL A 156 8.44 -12.27 -9.14
C VAL A 156 6.95 -12.19 -8.81
N VAL A 157 6.51 -11.17 -8.08
CA VAL A 157 5.08 -10.95 -7.79
C VAL A 157 4.32 -10.55 -9.05
N GLN A 158 4.92 -9.74 -9.93
CA GLN A 158 4.31 -9.33 -11.19
C GLN A 158 4.16 -10.52 -12.16
N ASP A 159 5.17 -11.38 -12.26
CA ASP A 159 5.13 -12.60 -13.08
C ASP A 159 4.09 -13.59 -12.54
N ALA A 160 4.01 -13.78 -11.22
CA ALA A 160 3.01 -14.65 -10.60
C ALA A 160 1.56 -14.17 -10.79
N ILE A 161 1.35 -12.85 -10.92
CA ILE A 161 0.04 -12.26 -11.24
C ILE A 161 -0.27 -12.40 -12.73
N SER A 162 0.74 -12.23 -13.60
CA SER A 162 0.55 -12.27 -15.06
C SER A 162 0.34 -13.69 -15.59
N GLU A 163 1.07 -14.68 -15.07
CA GLU A 163 1.01 -16.07 -15.57
C GLU A 163 -0.29 -16.78 -15.15
N LYS A 164 -0.86 -16.42 -13.98
CA LYS A 164 -2.02 -17.10 -13.41
C LYS A 164 -3.39 -16.59 -13.91
N VAL A 165 -3.43 -15.47 -14.63
CA VAL A 165 -4.67 -14.91 -15.20
C VAL A 165 -5.01 -15.53 -16.55
N TRP A 166 -4.04 -16.12 -17.26
CA TRP A 166 -4.25 -16.69 -18.60
C TRP A 166 -4.53 -18.20 -18.60
N ASP A 167 -4.10 -18.95 -17.58
CA ASP A 167 -4.16 -20.41 -17.55
C ASP A 167 -5.52 -21.00 -17.10
N SER A 168 -6.61 -20.25 -17.25
CA SER A 168 -7.98 -20.71 -16.92
C SER A 168 -8.99 -20.59 -18.07
N TYR A 169 -8.50 -20.57 -19.31
CA TYR A 169 -9.30 -20.85 -20.51
C TYR A 169 -8.61 -21.84 -21.43
#